data_AF-A0A6J8D5B9-F1
#
_entry.id   AF-A0A6J8D5B9-F1
#
_cell.length_a   1.000
_cell.length_b   1.000
_cell.length_c   1.000
_cell.angle_alpha   90.00
_cell.angle_beta   90.00
_cell.angle_gamma   90.00
#
_symmetry.space_group_name_H-M   'P 1'
#
loop_
_entity.id
_entity.type
_entity.pdbx_description
1 polymer ?
#
loop_
_entity_poly.entity_id
_entity_poly.type
_entity_poly.pdbx_seq_one_letter_code
_entity_poly.pdbx_strand_id
1 'polypeptide(L)'
;MKELYDQTKERLKTIEDYLKPNVKIHTIWECEFDQQKYPEVDPHLKPIDKRDAFYGGRTETIQLYNNLSDLKGRYVDFCSLYPSVNKYCKYPIGHPITYTDISVDDYIKNNYFGIMKCKILPPKGLYHPVLPYKQLTSDNTHKLLFGLCRTCMNKISFKCKHIDDPTLNKHDKIHEIKRCKECKNIKNEKCIHSNEERVIVGTWSTIEIDKAIEKAHARLKLYELLDILQERVLYMDTDSCIYNDDGSEACKKVENMMGSKLGDLTDEIVSKHNANHIKQFISAGPKDYSMKLDTEKLVSCCKGFRLNAEVEEKITLDKKIKIVTDENEKYETVKYDNIKIGKDHQLKTVKQVKSL
;
A
#
# COMPACT_ATOMS: atom_id res chain seq x y z
N MET A 1 45.73 -29.96 -7.83
CA MET A 1 44.87 -30.27 -6.66
C MET A 1 45.55 -29.99 -5.33
N LYS A 2 46.69 -30.63 -4.98
CA LYS A 2 47.33 -30.46 -3.65
C LYS A 2 47.59 -28.99 -3.28
N GLU A 3 48.19 -28.23 -4.20
CA GLU A 3 48.44 -26.79 -4.08
C GLU A 3 47.17 -25.95 -3.79
N LEU A 4 46.04 -26.26 -4.42
CA LEU A 4 44.76 -25.57 -4.18
C LEU A 4 44.19 -25.89 -2.80
N TYR A 5 44.38 -27.12 -2.32
CA TYR A 5 43.98 -27.55 -0.97
C TYR A 5 44.84 -26.86 0.10
N ASP A 6 46.15 -26.77 -0.13
CA ASP A 6 47.09 -26.12 0.78
C ASP A 6 46.83 -24.60 0.86
N GLN A 7 46.61 -23.92 -0.29
CA GLN A 7 46.17 -22.51 -0.34
C GLN A 7 44.81 -22.28 0.36
N THR A 8 43.88 -23.23 0.25
CA THR A 8 42.58 -23.14 0.92
C THR A 8 42.72 -23.28 2.45
N LYS A 9 43.59 -24.19 2.91
CA LYS A 9 43.93 -24.31 4.35
C LYS A 9 44.62 -23.07 4.90
N GLU A 10 45.53 -22.46 4.14
CA GLU A 10 46.21 -21.24 4.55
C GLU A 10 45.21 -20.07 4.71
N ARG A 11 44.30 -19.90 3.75
CA ARG A 11 43.19 -18.92 3.85
C ARG A 11 42.28 -19.17 5.05
N LEU A 12 41.88 -20.42 5.29
CA LEU A 12 41.07 -20.79 6.46
C LEU A 12 41.78 -20.41 7.76
N LYS A 13 43.08 -20.68 7.87
CA LYS A 13 43.90 -20.31 9.03
C LYS A 13 43.94 -18.78 9.21
N THR A 14 44.17 -18.00 8.16
CA THR A 14 44.13 -16.53 8.24
C THR A 14 42.77 -16.00 8.70
N ILE A 15 41.67 -16.59 8.22
CA ILE A 15 40.30 -16.21 8.61
C ILE A 15 40.03 -16.57 10.08
N GLU A 16 40.44 -17.76 10.53
CA GLU A 16 40.36 -18.16 11.93
C GLU A 16 41.18 -17.25 12.84
N ASP A 17 42.44 -16.98 12.53
CA ASP A 17 43.34 -16.16 13.34
C ASP A 17 42.82 -14.71 13.48
N TYR A 18 42.13 -14.18 12.46
CA TYR A 18 41.56 -12.83 12.46
C TYR A 18 40.20 -12.74 13.19
N LEU A 19 39.36 -13.77 13.13
CA LEU A 19 37.96 -13.71 13.60
C LEU A 19 37.67 -14.51 14.89
N LYS A 20 38.51 -15.48 15.29
CA LYS A 20 38.36 -16.29 16.51
C LYS A 20 38.09 -15.49 17.80
N PRO A 21 38.65 -14.27 18.02
CA PRO A 21 38.38 -13.53 19.25
C PRO A 21 36.90 -13.15 19.44
N ASN A 22 36.12 -13.07 18.37
CA ASN A 22 34.76 -12.51 18.39
C ASN A 22 33.68 -13.39 17.74
N VAL A 23 34.05 -14.44 16.98
CA VAL A 23 33.07 -15.26 16.22
C VAL A 23 33.45 -16.74 16.27
N LYS A 24 32.45 -17.61 16.49
CA LYS A 24 32.60 -19.07 16.35
C LYS A 24 32.48 -19.44 14.86
N ILE A 25 33.61 -19.84 14.26
CA ILE A 25 33.65 -20.30 12.86
C ILE A 25 33.38 -21.81 12.80
N HIS A 26 32.60 -22.23 11.81
CA HIS A 26 32.44 -23.63 11.41
C HIS A 26 32.80 -23.76 9.92
N THR A 27 33.61 -24.75 9.58
CA THR A 27 34.12 -24.99 8.23
C THR A 27 33.72 -26.39 7.78
N ILE A 28 33.20 -26.50 6.56
CA ILE A 28 32.80 -27.74 5.87
C ILE A 28 33.34 -27.65 4.44
N TRP A 29 33.85 -28.75 3.88
CA TRP A 29 34.23 -28.79 2.47
C TRP A 29 33.00 -28.96 1.56
N GLU A 30 33.03 -28.41 0.35
CA GLU A 30 31.94 -28.52 -0.63
C GLU A 30 31.50 -29.97 -0.87
N CYS A 31 32.44 -30.89 -1.02
CA CYS A 31 32.15 -32.32 -1.18
C CYS A 31 31.55 -33.00 0.07
N GLU A 32 31.71 -32.42 1.27
CA GLU A 32 31.05 -32.85 2.51
C GLU A 32 29.68 -32.21 2.67
N PHE A 33 29.51 -30.98 2.17
CA PHE A 33 28.23 -30.25 2.11
C PHE A 33 27.25 -30.95 1.15
N ASP A 34 27.69 -31.29 -0.06
CA ASP A 34 26.88 -31.97 -1.08
C ASP A 34 26.42 -33.38 -0.67
N GLN A 35 27.12 -34.01 0.27
CA GLN A 35 26.74 -35.31 0.85
C GLN A 35 25.67 -35.20 1.94
N GLN A 36 25.43 -34.00 2.49
CA GLN A 36 24.37 -33.79 3.48
C GLN A 36 23.00 -33.75 2.79
N LYS A 37 22.17 -34.76 3.06
CA LYS A 37 20.75 -34.69 2.78
C LYS A 37 20.08 -33.67 3.69
N TYR A 38 20.06 -32.42 3.26
CA TYR A 38 19.16 -31.43 3.84
C TYR A 38 17.70 -31.90 3.62
N PRO A 39 16.79 -31.68 4.60
CA PRO A 39 15.36 -31.80 4.31
C PRO A 39 14.99 -30.85 3.17
N GLU A 40 13.94 -31.17 2.40
CA GLU A 40 13.43 -30.24 1.39
C GLU A 40 13.13 -28.89 2.04
N VAL A 41 13.99 -27.90 1.78
CA VAL A 41 13.80 -26.54 2.27
C VAL A 41 12.59 -26.00 1.52
N ASP A 42 11.49 -25.75 2.24
CA ASP A 42 10.31 -25.07 1.69
C ASP A 42 10.80 -23.89 0.83
N PRO A 43 10.51 -23.85 -0.48
CA PRO A 43 11.05 -22.83 -1.38
C PRO A 43 10.63 -21.39 -0.99
N HIS A 44 9.68 -21.24 -0.06
CA HIS A 44 9.34 -19.98 0.59
C HIS A 44 10.32 -19.57 1.72
N LEU A 45 11.01 -20.53 2.38
CA LEU A 45 11.99 -20.34 3.46
C LEU A 45 13.40 -19.95 2.99
N LYS A 46 13.50 -19.16 1.91
CA LYS A 46 14.73 -18.41 1.59
C LYS A 46 15.14 -17.50 2.74
N PRO A 47 16.44 -17.16 2.89
CA PRO A 47 16.90 -16.13 3.84
C PRO A 47 16.07 -14.84 3.78
N ILE A 48 16.03 -14.11 4.89
CA ILE A 48 15.24 -12.88 4.99
C ILE A 48 15.88 -11.77 4.13
N ASP A 49 15.29 -11.48 2.96
CA ASP A 49 15.51 -10.20 2.30
C ASP A 49 14.74 -9.13 3.08
N LYS A 50 15.50 -8.20 3.66
CA LYS A 50 14.96 -7.10 4.45
C LYS A 50 14.13 -6.12 3.60
N ARG A 51 14.37 -6.04 2.28
CA ARG A 51 13.65 -5.15 1.34
C ARG A 51 12.22 -5.61 1.06
N ASP A 52 11.94 -6.90 1.24
CA ASP A 52 10.57 -7.42 1.15
C ASP A 52 9.67 -6.73 2.17
N ALA A 53 10.21 -6.36 3.33
CA ALA A 53 9.54 -5.64 4.40
C ALA A 53 9.27 -4.15 4.09
N PHE A 54 9.80 -3.60 2.99
CA PHE A 54 9.61 -2.20 2.64
C PHE A 54 8.31 -1.97 1.85
N TYR A 55 7.36 -1.28 2.47
CA TYR A 55 6.05 -0.93 1.88
C TYR A 55 5.80 0.58 1.99
N GLY A 56 5.12 1.16 1.01
CA GLY A 56 4.74 2.59 0.98
C GLY A 56 3.62 2.97 1.95
N GLY A 57 3.10 4.19 1.81
CA GLY A 57 1.81 4.57 2.38
C GLY A 57 0.66 3.74 1.78
N ARG A 58 -0.48 3.71 2.48
CA ARG A 58 -1.71 3.08 1.98
C ARG A 58 -2.56 4.13 1.26
N THR A 59 -2.88 3.90 -0.01
CA THR A 59 -3.88 4.68 -0.74
C THR A 59 -4.98 3.75 -1.22
N GLU A 60 -6.22 4.03 -0.85
CA GLU A 60 -7.35 3.14 -1.15
C GLU A 60 -8.68 3.88 -1.27
N THR A 61 -9.47 3.50 -2.27
CA THR A 61 -10.87 3.89 -2.42
C THR A 61 -11.75 2.86 -1.74
N ILE A 62 -12.48 3.27 -0.70
CA ILE A 62 -13.45 2.39 -0.01
C ILE A 62 -14.82 2.52 -0.68
N GLN A 63 -15.27 3.75 -0.94
CA GLN A 63 -16.52 4.03 -1.63
C GLN A 63 -16.27 4.78 -2.94
N LEU A 64 -16.88 4.29 -4.03
CA LEU A 64 -16.71 4.87 -5.36
C LEU A 64 -17.52 6.16 -5.53
N TYR A 65 -18.77 6.19 -5.05
CA TYR A 65 -19.65 7.37 -5.06
C TYR A 65 -20.42 7.47 -3.74
N ASN A 66 -20.53 8.67 -3.17
CA ASN A 66 -21.43 8.97 -2.05
C ASN A 66 -22.07 10.36 -2.22
N ASN A 67 -23.40 10.41 -2.15
CA ASN A 67 -24.17 11.65 -2.09
C ASN A 67 -24.41 12.00 -0.61
N LEU A 68 -23.61 12.92 -0.10
CA LEU A 68 -23.63 13.37 1.30
C LEU A 68 -24.56 14.58 1.42
N SER A 69 -25.77 14.48 0.87
CA SER A 69 -26.78 15.55 0.94
C SER A 69 -27.37 15.69 2.34
N ASP A 70 -27.53 14.56 3.03
CA ASP A 70 -28.20 14.45 4.33
C ASP A 70 -27.20 14.28 5.49
N LEU A 71 -25.91 14.19 5.18
CA LEU A 71 -24.79 13.94 6.10
C LEU A 71 -23.62 14.89 5.77
N LYS A 72 -22.55 14.91 6.55
CA LYS A 72 -21.42 15.84 6.33
C LYS A 72 -20.15 15.09 5.95
N GLY A 73 -19.65 15.25 4.73
CA GLY A 73 -18.33 14.73 4.41
C GLY A 73 -17.23 15.56 5.05
N ARG A 74 -16.26 14.90 5.69
CA ARG A 74 -15.06 15.50 6.28
C ARG A 74 -13.82 15.01 5.57
N TYR A 75 -12.77 15.83 5.57
CA TYR A 75 -11.47 15.47 5.04
C TYR A 75 -10.44 15.84 6.11
N VAL A 76 -9.91 14.82 6.81
CA VAL A 76 -8.85 15.00 7.79
C VAL A 76 -7.49 14.58 7.23
N ASP A 77 -6.45 15.33 7.57
CA ASP A 77 -5.05 15.06 7.22
C ASP A 77 -4.14 15.19 8.45
N PHE A 78 -3.20 14.26 8.63
CA PHE A 78 -2.25 14.26 9.73
C PHE A 78 -1.18 15.34 9.53
N CYS A 79 -1.06 16.27 10.49
CA CYS A 79 0.00 17.29 10.53
C CYS A 79 1.40 16.66 10.49
N SER A 80 1.97 16.56 9.28
CA SER A 80 3.28 15.97 9.01
C SER A 80 3.46 14.57 9.59
N LEU A 81 2.65 13.59 9.13
CA LEU A 81 2.66 12.20 9.62
C LEU A 81 4.06 11.58 9.72
N TYR A 82 4.86 11.64 8.65
CA TYR A 82 6.20 11.03 8.63
C TYR A 82 7.19 11.69 9.62
N PRO A 83 7.34 13.04 9.68
CA PRO A 83 8.08 13.70 10.76
C PRO A 83 7.53 13.40 12.17
N SER A 84 6.21 13.26 12.34
CA SER A 84 5.60 12.94 13.63
C SER A 84 6.04 11.55 14.12
N VAL A 85 5.93 10.51 13.28
CA VAL A 85 6.37 9.17 13.67
C VAL A 85 7.88 9.04 13.79
N ASN A 86 8.68 9.86 13.09
CA ASN A 86 10.13 9.95 13.32
C ASN A 86 10.48 10.58 14.68
N LYS A 87 9.64 11.47 15.21
CA LYS A 87 9.86 12.13 16.50
C LYS A 87 9.35 11.31 17.69
N TYR A 88 8.20 10.67 17.56
CA TYR A 88 7.47 10.09 18.70
C TYR A 88 7.53 8.56 18.81
N CYS A 89 7.88 7.85 17.73
CA CYS A 89 7.89 6.38 17.73
C CYS A 89 9.30 5.82 18.00
N LYS A 90 9.36 4.55 18.42
CA LYS A 90 10.63 3.86 18.67
C LYS A 90 11.26 3.36 17.38
N TYR A 91 12.57 3.53 17.27
CA TYR A 91 13.47 2.98 16.24
C TYR A 91 14.59 2.21 16.95
N PRO A 92 15.04 1.06 16.41
CA PRO A 92 16.09 0.25 17.02
C PRO A 92 17.47 0.82 16.65
N ILE A 93 18.41 0.74 17.59
CA ILE A 93 19.74 1.33 17.48
C ILE A 93 20.77 0.22 17.73
N GLY A 94 21.86 0.21 16.96
CA GLY A 94 22.96 -0.76 17.09
C GLY A 94 22.87 -1.94 16.11
N HIS A 95 23.62 -3.00 16.41
CA HIS A 95 23.73 -4.17 15.54
C HIS A 95 22.53 -5.13 15.72
N PRO A 96 21.99 -5.71 14.63
CA PRO A 96 20.84 -6.61 14.72
C PRO A 96 21.23 -7.96 15.33
N ILE A 97 20.42 -8.44 16.27
CA ILE A 97 20.51 -9.80 16.81
C ILE A 97 19.62 -10.70 15.94
N THR A 98 20.19 -11.81 15.45
CA THR A 98 19.47 -12.80 14.64
C THR A 98 18.99 -13.95 15.53
N TYR A 99 17.74 -14.34 15.35
CA TYR A 99 17.16 -15.54 15.98
C TYR A 99 16.65 -16.46 14.87
N THR A 100 16.94 -17.75 14.97
CA THR A 100 16.53 -18.77 13.99
C THR A 100 15.28 -19.53 14.43
N ASP A 101 15.06 -19.67 15.74
CA ASP A 101 14.11 -20.62 16.34
C ASP A 101 13.20 -19.93 17.38
N ILE A 102 12.55 -18.82 17.01
CA ILE A 102 11.54 -18.17 17.85
C ILE A 102 10.20 -18.91 17.73
N SER A 103 9.63 -19.36 18.85
CA SER A 103 8.25 -19.85 18.88
C SER A 103 7.24 -18.69 18.80
N VAL A 104 6.02 -18.96 18.32
CA VAL A 104 4.94 -17.96 18.28
C VAL A 104 4.63 -17.44 19.69
N ASP A 105 4.72 -18.29 20.71
CA ASP A 105 4.52 -17.90 22.10
C ASP A 105 5.62 -16.96 22.61
N ASP A 106 6.89 -17.20 22.24
CA ASP A 106 8.00 -16.30 22.59
C ASP A 106 7.87 -14.95 21.88
N TYR A 107 7.40 -14.93 20.63
CA TYR A 107 7.08 -13.70 19.91
C TYR A 107 5.99 -12.88 20.64
N ILE A 108 4.89 -13.53 21.05
CA ILE A 108 3.77 -12.88 21.75
C ILE A 108 4.20 -12.39 23.14
N LYS A 109 4.83 -13.24 23.94
CA LYS A 109 5.21 -12.94 25.34
C LYS A 109 6.26 -11.82 25.43
N ASN A 110 7.24 -11.79 24.53
CA ASN A 110 8.33 -10.83 24.57
C ASN A 110 8.03 -9.50 23.85
N ASN A 111 6.81 -9.31 23.31
CA ASN A 111 6.41 -8.13 22.54
C ASN A 111 7.44 -7.77 21.45
N TYR A 112 7.77 -8.76 20.62
CA TYR A 112 8.92 -8.74 19.73
C TYR A 112 8.97 -7.52 18.79
N PHE A 113 10.14 -6.89 18.70
CA PHE A 113 10.40 -5.74 17.85
C PHE A 113 11.62 -6.00 16.94
N GLY A 114 11.39 -6.68 15.82
CA GLY A 114 12.40 -7.00 14.79
C GLY A 114 11.76 -7.41 13.46
N ILE A 115 12.57 -7.89 12.49
CA ILE A 115 12.03 -8.49 11.24
C ILE A 115 11.53 -9.89 11.53
N MET A 116 10.34 -10.22 11.04
CA MET A 116 9.90 -11.60 11.00
C MET A 116 9.45 -11.99 9.59
N LYS A 117 9.96 -13.11 9.11
CA LYS A 117 9.44 -13.81 7.94
C LYS A 117 8.70 -15.05 8.43
N CYS A 118 7.39 -15.10 8.24
CA CYS A 118 6.55 -16.21 8.68
C CYS A 118 5.35 -16.41 7.74
N LYS A 119 4.30 -17.09 8.21
CA LYS A 119 3.04 -17.28 7.47
C LYS A 119 1.91 -16.75 8.36
N ILE A 120 1.17 -15.74 7.91
CA ILE A 120 0.06 -15.14 8.66
C ILE A 120 -1.27 -15.53 8.01
N LEU A 121 -2.15 -16.15 8.80
CA LEU A 121 -3.54 -16.39 8.40
C LEU A 121 -4.38 -15.16 8.78
N PRO A 122 -4.93 -14.40 7.82
CA PRO A 122 -5.72 -13.22 8.17
C PRO A 122 -7.02 -13.59 8.89
N PRO A 123 -7.57 -12.74 9.77
CA PRO A 123 -8.92 -12.90 10.29
C PRO A 123 -9.96 -12.88 9.17
N LYS A 124 -11.15 -13.43 9.40
CA LYS A 124 -12.28 -13.33 8.47
C LYS A 124 -13.13 -12.11 8.85
N GLY A 125 -13.53 -11.29 7.87
CA GLY A 125 -14.48 -10.19 8.06
C GLY A 125 -13.91 -8.90 8.68
N LEU A 126 -12.59 -8.72 8.72
CA LEU A 126 -11.98 -7.43 9.11
C LEU A 126 -12.29 -6.37 8.04
N TYR A 127 -12.97 -5.29 8.41
CA TYR A 127 -13.47 -4.28 7.47
C TYR A 127 -12.34 -3.55 6.71
N HIS A 128 -11.26 -3.19 7.41
CA HIS A 128 -10.04 -2.61 6.83
C HIS A 128 -8.88 -3.62 6.90
N PRO A 129 -8.58 -4.39 5.84
CA PRO A 129 -7.43 -5.29 5.84
C PRO A 129 -6.11 -4.54 6.08
N VAL A 130 -5.32 -4.97 7.06
CA VAL A 130 -4.10 -4.27 7.49
C VAL A 130 -2.80 -4.80 6.87
N LEU A 131 -2.80 -6.07 6.44
CA LEU A 131 -1.62 -6.77 5.94
C LEU A 131 -1.30 -6.38 4.49
N PRO A 132 -0.10 -5.83 4.21
CA PRO A 132 0.31 -5.51 2.85
C PRO A 132 0.67 -6.76 2.06
N TYR A 133 0.29 -6.79 0.79
CA TYR A 133 0.64 -7.84 -0.17
C TYR A 133 1.24 -7.23 -1.44
N LYS A 134 2.48 -7.62 -1.79
CA LYS A 134 3.12 -7.27 -3.06
C LYS A 134 2.73 -8.34 -4.09
N GLN A 135 1.70 -8.08 -4.89
CA GLN A 135 1.37 -8.92 -6.03
C GLN A 135 2.30 -8.58 -7.19
N LEU A 136 2.95 -9.59 -7.77
CA LEU A 136 3.74 -9.45 -9.01
C LEU A 136 2.77 -9.32 -10.20
N THR A 137 3.03 -8.36 -11.09
CA THR A 137 2.20 -8.09 -12.26
C THR A 137 2.79 -8.70 -13.53
N SER A 138 1.98 -8.75 -14.60
CA SER A 138 2.40 -9.23 -15.94
C SER A 138 3.59 -8.47 -16.55
N ASP A 139 3.88 -7.27 -16.06
CA ASP A 139 4.95 -6.37 -16.48
C ASP A 139 6.18 -6.43 -15.54
N ASN A 140 6.28 -7.47 -14.70
CA ASN A 140 7.33 -7.66 -13.69
C ASN A 140 7.45 -6.50 -12.69
N THR A 141 6.38 -5.72 -12.48
CA THR A 141 6.32 -4.73 -11.40
C THR A 141 5.55 -5.30 -10.21
N HIS A 142 5.70 -4.68 -9.04
CA HIS A 142 4.93 -5.06 -7.85
C HIS A 142 3.85 -4.01 -7.59
N LYS A 143 2.63 -4.47 -7.34
CA LYS A 143 1.54 -3.62 -6.86
C LYS A 143 1.12 -4.02 -5.45
N LEU A 144 0.85 -3.00 -4.65
CA LEU A 144 0.52 -3.13 -3.24
C LEU A 144 -0.99 -3.28 -3.06
N LEU A 145 -1.40 -4.41 -2.48
CA LEU A 145 -2.77 -4.73 -2.09
C LEU A 145 -2.86 -4.93 -0.58
N PHE A 146 -4.08 -4.91 -0.06
CA PHE A 146 -4.42 -5.14 1.33
C PHE A 146 -5.69 -6.00 1.36
N GLY A 147 -5.62 -7.26 1.79
CA GLY A 147 -6.76 -8.19 1.68
C GLY A 147 -6.65 -9.39 2.61
N LEU A 148 -7.75 -10.13 2.78
CA LEU A 148 -7.88 -11.22 3.77
C LEU A 148 -7.66 -12.63 3.21
N CYS A 149 -7.26 -12.72 1.94
CA CYS A 149 -6.98 -13.96 1.22
C CYS A 149 -5.93 -13.72 0.12
N ARG A 150 -4.78 -14.41 0.21
CA ARG A 150 -3.74 -14.41 -0.82
C ARG A 150 -4.29 -14.84 -2.19
N THR A 151 -5.06 -15.92 -2.26
CA THR A 151 -5.63 -16.42 -3.53
C THR A 151 -6.59 -15.42 -4.18
N CYS A 152 -7.43 -14.72 -3.40
CA CYS A 152 -8.27 -13.64 -3.93
C CYS A 152 -7.41 -12.50 -4.50
N MET A 153 -6.41 -12.04 -3.75
CA MET A 153 -5.51 -10.98 -4.23
C MET A 153 -4.78 -11.39 -5.52
N ASN A 154 -4.35 -12.64 -5.65
CA ASN A 154 -3.71 -13.10 -6.90
C ASN A 154 -4.64 -13.19 -8.11
N LYS A 155 -5.97 -13.29 -7.92
CA LYS A 155 -6.95 -13.21 -9.01
C LYS A 155 -7.17 -11.78 -9.53
N ILE A 156 -6.72 -10.76 -8.79
CA ILE A 156 -6.90 -9.35 -9.15
C ILE A 156 -5.98 -9.00 -10.34
N SER A 157 -6.53 -8.93 -11.55
CA SER A 157 -5.79 -8.53 -12.76
C SER A 157 -5.71 -7.02 -12.90
N PHE A 158 -4.53 -6.44 -12.68
CA PHE A 158 -4.29 -4.98 -12.78
C PHE A 158 -4.56 -4.33 -14.13
N LYS A 159 -4.72 -5.16 -15.16
CA LYS A 159 -5.33 -4.86 -16.45
C LYS A 159 -6.72 -5.46 -16.38
N CYS A 160 -7.71 -4.66 -15.96
CA CYS A 160 -9.07 -5.17 -15.80
C CYS A 160 -9.64 -5.54 -17.17
N LYS A 161 -10.26 -6.73 -17.28
CA LYS A 161 -10.94 -7.22 -18.50
C LYS A 161 -12.47 -7.26 -18.36
N HIS A 162 -13.00 -6.89 -17.20
CA HIS A 162 -14.44 -6.88 -16.91
C HIS A 162 -15.12 -5.64 -17.52
N ILE A 163 -14.87 -5.41 -18.82
CA ILE A 163 -15.48 -4.36 -19.65
C ILE A 163 -16.02 -5.08 -20.88
N ASP A 164 -17.35 -5.20 -20.96
CA ASP A 164 -18.02 -5.93 -22.04
C ASP A 164 -18.44 -4.99 -23.20
N ASP A 165 -17.52 -4.12 -23.61
CA ASP A 165 -17.73 -3.23 -24.76
C ASP A 165 -17.28 -3.91 -26.07
N PRO A 166 -18.18 -4.28 -27.01
CA PRO A 166 -17.81 -4.90 -28.29
C PRO A 166 -17.10 -3.94 -29.26
N THR A 167 -17.10 -2.62 -29.00
CA THR A 167 -16.47 -1.59 -29.84
C THR A 167 -15.02 -1.29 -29.47
N LEU A 168 -14.53 -1.77 -28.32
CA LEU A 168 -13.14 -1.60 -27.89
C LEU A 168 -12.23 -2.75 -28.38
N ASN A 169 -11.07 -2.38 -28.93
CA ASN A 169 -10.05 -3.33 -29.37
C ASN A 169 -9.48 -4.12 -28.18
N LYS A 170 -8.91 -5.31 -28.42
CA LYS A 170 -8.32 -6.17 -27.38
C LYS A 170 -7.18 -5.52 -26.56
N HIS A 171 -6.55 -4.49 -27.12
CA HIS A 171 -5.53 -3.66 -26.45
C HIS A 171 -6.16 -2.52 -25.61
N ASP A 172 -7.35 -2.05 -25.99
CA ASP A 172 -8.03 -0.91 -25.37
C ASP A 172 -9.01 -1.35 -24.27
N LYS A 173 -9.43 -2.62 -24.28
CA LYS A 173 -10.08 -3.33 -23.14
C LYS A 173 -9.13 -3.57 -21.93
N ILE A 174 -8.12 -2.71 -21.76
CA ILE A 174 -7.07 -2.82 -20.74
C ILE A 174 -6.93 -1.46 -20.05
N HIS A 175 -7.53 -1.34 -18.88
CA HIS A 175 -7.45 -0.13 -18.05
C HIS A 175 -6.87 -0.43 -16.66
N GLU A 176 -6.32 0.61 -16.00
CA GLU A 176 -5.92 0.51 -14.61
C GLU A 176 -7.15 0.17 -13.76
N ILE A 177 -7.03 -0.86 -12.93
CA ILE A 177 -8.08 -1.53 -12.13
C ILE A 177 -9.13 -0.67 -11.42
N LYS A 178 -8.83 0.61 -11.19
CA LYS A 178 -9.29 1.42 -10.07
C LYS A 178 -10.79 1.72 -10.02
N ARG A 179 -11.52 1.40 -11.10
CA ARG A 179 -12.93 1.74 -11.35
C ARG A 179 -13.87 0.53 -11.33
N CYS A 180 -13.36 -0.71 -11.23
CA CYS A 180 -14.18 -1.92 -11.41
C CYS A 180 -14.81 -2.45 -10.11
N LYS A 181 -16.15 -2.54 -10.11
CA LYS A 181 -17.00 -3.08 -9.01
C LYS A 181 -16.66 -4.54 -8.66
N GLU A 182 -16.51 -5.41 -9.66
CA GLU A 182 -16.14 -6.82 -9.45
C GLU A 182 -14.77 -6.98 -8.77
N CYS A 183 -13.77 -6.20 -9.21
CA CYS A 183 -12.44 -6.21 -8.60
C CYS A 183 -12.45 -5.75 -7.13
N LYS A 184 -13.36 -4.83 -6.75
CA LYS A 184 -13.59 -4.44 -5.35
C LYS A 184 -14.20 -5.61 -4.56
N ASN A 185 -15.18 -6.30 -5.11
CA ASN A 185 -15.85 -7.42 -4.46
C ASN A 185 -14.89 -8.60 -4.24
N ILE A 186 -14.11 -9.01 -5.25
CA ILE A 186 -13.07 -10.07 -5.15
C ILE A 186 -12.09 -9.81 -4.00
N LYS A 187 -11.78 -8.54 -3.72
CA LYS A 187 -10.84 -8.14 -2.67
C LYS A 187 -11.41 -8.27 -1.25
N ASN A 188 -12.69 -7.97 -1.08
CA ASN A 188 -13.30 -7.68 0.23
C ASN A 188 -14.38 -8.69 0.66
N GLU A 189 -14.93 -9.51 -0.24
CA GLU A 189 -15.97 -10.48 0.10
C GLU A 189 -15.46 -11.74 0.83
N LYS A 190 -16.39 -12.44 1.50
CA LYS A 190 -16.10 -13.70 2.20
C LYS A 190 -15.83 -14.82 1.18
N CYS A 191 -14.56 -15.08 0.90
CA CYS A 191 -14.14 -16.21 0.08
C CYS A 191 -14.31 -17.57 0.78
N ILE A 192 -14.50 -18.63 -0.02
CA ILE A 192 -14.59 -20.03 0.41
C ILE A 192 -13.21 -20.75 0.45
N HIS A 193 -12.12 -20.03 0.18
CA HIS A 193 -10.76 -20.58 0.15
C HIS A 193 -10.32 -21.15 1.50
N SER A 194 -9.49 -22.20 1.46
CA SER A 194 -8.92 -22.86 2.64
C SER A 194 -7.98 -21.93 3.42
N ASN A 195 -7.58 -22.32 4.64
CA ASN A 195 -6.62 -21.52 5.41
C ASN A 195 -5.25 -21.45 4.71
N GLU A 196 -4.81 -22.55 4.11
CA GLU A 196 -3.57 -22.71 3.36
C GLU A 196 -3.57 -21.85 2.10
N GLU A 197 -4.71 -21.74 1.42
CA GLU A 197 -4.91 -20.85 0.27
C GLU A 197 -4.88 -19.37 0.70
N ARG A 198 -5.59 -19.04 1.78
CA ARG A 198 -5.72 -17.68 2.33
C ARG A 198 -4.43 -17.13 2.91
N VAL A 199 -3.56 -17.98 3.46
CA VAL A 199 -2.35 -17.58 4.21
C VAL A 199 -1.48 -16.64 3.37
N ILE A 200 -1.06 -15.54 4.00
CA ILE A 200 -0.10 -14.61 3.39
C ILE A 200 1.28 -15.01 3.90
N VAL A 201 2.20 -15.26 2.98
CA VAL A 201 3.62 -15.45 3.27
C VAL A 201 4.33 -14.15 2.92
N GLY A 202 5.17 -13.65 3.81
CA GLY A 202 5.88 -12.39 3.61
C GLY A 202 7.00 -12.20 4.61
N THR A 203 7.87 -11.24 4.31
CA THR A 203 8.74 -10.64 5.31
C THR A 203 8.03 -9.40 5.83
N TRP A 204 7.66 -9.39 7.10
CA TRP A 204 7.12 -8.20 7.75
C TRP A 204 8.22 -7.51 8.54
N SER A 205 8.30 -6.21 8.33
CA SER A 205 9.13 -5.33 9.12
C SER A 205 8.64 -5.38 10.56
N THR A 206 9.56 -5.30 11.51
CA THR A 206 10.04 -3.96 11.84
C THR A 206 11.31 -3.50 11.11
N ILE A 207 12.07 -4.29 10.33
CA ILE A 207 13.32 -3.83 9.63
C ILE A 207 13.32 -4.36 8.15
N GLU A 208 14.00 -3.86 7.08
CA GLU A 208 14.93 -2.72 6.90
C GLU A 208 14.53 -1.51 7.73
N ILE A 209 15.49 -0.89 8.43
CA ILE A 209 15.19 -0.22 9.70
C ILE A 209 14.29 1.02 9.49
N ASP A 210 14.90 2.20 9.39
CA ASP A 210 14.20 3.40 9.81
C ASP A 210 13.09 3.77 8.85
N LYS A 211 13.33 3.58 7.55
CA LYS A 211 12.34 3.91 6.52
C LYS A 211 11.22 2.87 6.38
N ALA A 212 11.39 1.61 6.79
CA ALA A 212 10.24 0.69 6.87
C ALA A 212 9.46 0.91 8.17
N ILE A 213 10.14 1.20 9.28
CA ILE A 213 9.52 1.57 10.58
C ILE A 213 8.71 2.85 10.46
N GLU A 214 9.30 3.92 9.92
CA GLU A 214 8.63 5.20 9.71
C GLU A 214 7.33 5.00 8.90
N LYS A 215 7.40 4.20 7.82
CA LYS A 215 6.22 3.87 7.01
C LYS A 215 5.26 2.90 7.70
N ALA A 216 5.73 2.03 8.59
CA ALA A 216 4.90 1.14 9.38
C ALA A 216 4.13 1.91 10.45
N HIS A 217 4.79 2.76 11.25
CA HIS A 217 4.16 3.64 12.22
C HIS A 217 3.19 4.62 11.56
N ALA A 218 3.54 5.18 10.40
CA ALA A 218 2.63 6.01 9.62
C ALA A 218 1.34 5.25 9.23
N ARG A 219 1.47 4.00 8.75
CA ARG A 219 0.30 3.13 8.49
C ARG A 219 -0.46 2.78 9.76
N LEU A 220 0.21 2.49 10.88
CA LEU A 220 -0.43 2.18 12.16
C LEU A 220 -1.26 3.37 12.67
N LYS A 221 -0.75 4.61 12.54
CA LYS A 221 -1.49 5.83 12.87
C LYS A 221 -2.71 6.04 11.98
N LEU A 222 -2.59 5.77 10.68
CA LEU A 222 -3.77 5.70 9.80
C LEU A 222 -4.73 4.59 10.26
N TYR A 223 -4.24 3.41 10.65
CA TYR A 223 -5.09 2.29 11.05
C TYR A 223 -5.83 2.55 12.37
N GLU A 224 -5.24 3.26 13.34
CA GLU A 224 -5.94 3.74 14.54
C GLU A 224 -7.17 4.59 14.15
N LEU A 225 -7.02 5.50 13.19
CA LEU A 225 -8.11 6.34 12.67
C LEU A 225 -9.15 5.50 11.89
N LEU A 226 -8.72 4.56 11.06
CA LEU A 226 -9.61 3.66 10.32
C LEU A 226 -10.41 2.72 11.25
N ASP A 227 -9.83 2.30 12.37
CA ASP A 227 -10.49 1.43 13.35
C ASP A 227 -11.53 2.18 14.20
N ILE A 228 -11.34 3.49 14.40
CA ILE A 228 -12.37 4.38 14.95
C ILE A 228 -13.51 4.57 13.93
N LEU A 229 -13.17 4.89 12.67
CA LEU A 229 -14.16 5.29 11.67
C LEU A 229 -14.91 4.12 11.02
N GLN A 230 -14.29 2.95 10.85
CA GLN A 230 -14.86 1.75 10.23
C GLN A 230 -15.59 2.07 8.90
N GLU A 231 -16.90 1.83 8.81
CA GLU A 231 -17.74 2.02 7.62
C GLU A 231 -17.96 3.47 7.19
N ARG A 232 -17.64 4.46 8.04
CA ARG A 232 -17.70 5.89 7.67
C ARG A 232 -16.64 6.30 6.65
N VAL A 233 -15.56 5.52 6.48
CA VAL A 233 -14.44 5.87 5.61
C VAL A 233 -14.83 5.76 4.13
N LEU A 234 -14.70 6.87 3.39
CA LEU A 234 -14.97 6.94 1.95
C LEU A 234 -13.69 6.68 1.14
N TYR A 235 -12.58 7.27 1.57
CA TYR A 235 -11.29 7.24 0.87
C TYR A 235 -10.13 7.53 1.83
N MET A 236 -8.95 6.98 1.55
CA MET A 236 -7.73 7.26 2.31
C MET A 236 -6.52 7.42 1.39
N ASP A 237 -5.61 8.32 1.74
CA ASP A 237 -4.33 8.44 1.06
C ASP A 237 -3.21 8.84 2.02
N THR A 238 -2.47 7.83 2.49
CA THR A 238 -1.22 7.91 3.27
C THR A 238 -1.38 8.55 4.65
N ASP A 239 -1.59 9.86 4.68
CA ASP A 239 -1.76 10.75 5.82
C ASP A 239 -3.19 11.32 5.92
N SER A 240 -3.99 11.15 4.87
CA SER A 240 -5.36 11.66 4.78
C SER A 240 -6.44 10.59 4.85
N CYS A 241 -7.60 10.98 5.40
CA CYS A 241 -8.84 10.19 5.42
C CYS A 241 -10.04 11.10 5.11
N ILE A 242 -10.83 10.72 4.10
CA ILE A 242 -12.13 11.32 3.79
C ILE A 242 -13.20 10.39 4.34
N TYR A 243 -14.10 10.92 5.18
CA TYR A 243 -15.11 10.13 5.85
C TYR A 243 -16.46 10.85 5.93
N ASN A 244 -17.49 10.07 6.21
CA ASN A 244 -18.86 10.51 6.43
C ASN A 244 -19.07 10.79 7.93
N ASP A 245 -19.37 12.03 8.29
CA ASP A 245 -19.72 12.43 9.65
C ASP A 245 -21.24 12.28 9.86
N ASP A 246 -21.57 11.24 10.62
CA ASP A 246 -22.92 10.83 11.04
C ASP A 246 -23.27 11.34 12.46
N GLY A 247 -22.41 12.17 13.08
CA GLY A 247 -22.55 12.64 14.45
C GLY A 247 -22.33 11.57 15.53
N SER A 248 -21.87 10.37 15.15
CA SER A 248 -21.61 9.28 16.10
C SER A 248 -20.44 9.59 17.04
N GLU A 249 -20.34 8.78 18.10
CA GLU A 249 -19.23 8.85 19.04
C GLU A 249 -17.86 8.55 18.38
N ALA A 250 -17.85 7.85 17.24
CA ALA A 250 -16.64 7.68 16.43
C ALA A 250 -16.19 9.01 15.81
N CYS A 251 -17.11 9.79 15.24
CA CYS A 251 -16.80 11.10 14.65
C CYS A 251 -16.30 12.09 15.72
N LYS A 252 -16.96 12.15 16.88
CA LYS A 252 -16.50 13.00 18.01
C LYS A 252 -15.11 12.63 18.52
N LYS A 253 -14.74 11.34 18.52
CA LYS A 253 -13.37 10.93 18.84
C LYS A 253 -12.36 11.50 17.85
N VAL A 254 -12.70 11.54 16.56
CA VAL A 254 -11.85 12.16 15.53
C VAL A 254 -11.77 13.68 15.72
N GLU A 255 -12.88 14.36 16.05
CA GLU A 255 -12.86 15.79 16.39
C GLU A 255 -11.93 16.09 17.59
N ASN A 256 -11.96 15.25 18.63
CA ASN A 256 -11.05 15.36 19.79
C ASN A 256 -9.57 15.06 19.47
N MET A 257 -9.27 14.45 18.31
CA MET A 257 -7.91 14.24 17.80
C MET A 257 -7.43 15.39 16.90
N MET A 258 -8.26 16.41 16.66
CA MET A 258 -7.90 17.55 15.83
C MET A 258 -7.11 18.61 16.59
N GLY A 259 -6.21 19.30 15.90
CA GLY A 259 -5.36 20.32 16.49
C GLY A 259 -4.30 20.86 15.53
N SER A 260 -3.40 21.68 16.07
CA SER A 260 -2.35 22.38 15.31
C SER A 260 -0.93 21.89 15.59
N LYS A 261 -0.77 20.82 16.38
CA LYS A 261 0.53 20.25 16.75
C LYS A 261 0.94 19.16 15.77
N LEU A 262 2.23 18.81 15.81
CA LEU A 262 2.81 17.75 15.01
C LEU A 262 2.15 16.39 15.34
N GLY A 263 1.49 15.78 14.35
CA GLY A 263 0.74 14.53 14.51
C GLY A 263 -0.74 14.68 14.84
N ASP A 264 -1.25 15.89 15.10
CA ASP A 264 -2.68 16.14 15.24
C ASP A 264 -3.38 15.99 13.87
N LEU A 265 -4.70 15.76 13.86
CA LEU A 265 -5.50 15.84 12.64
C LEU A 265 -5.90 17.28 12.32
N THR A 266 -5.94 17.64 11.05
CA THR A 266 -6.45 18.93 10.57
C THR A 266 -7.52 18.72 9.51
N ASP A 267 -8.53 19.59 9.48
CA ASP A 267 -9.52 19.56 8.40
C ASP A 267 -8.98 20.29 7.15
N GLU A 268 -8.82 19.53 6.07
CA GLU A 268 -8.22 20.00 4.82
C GLU A 268 -9.16 20.94 4.04
N ILE A 269 -10.48 20.74 4.12
CA ILE A 269 -11.47 21.57 3.39
C ILE A 269 -11.73 22.90 4.09
N VAL A 270 -11.70 22.92 5.43
CA VAL A 270 -11.73 24.15 6.22
C VAL A 270 -10.46 24.96 5.94
N SER A 271 -9.28 24.35 6.11
CA SER A 271 -8.00 25.06 6.03
C SER A 271 -7.62 25.52 4.61
N LYS A 272 -7.83 24.71 3.57
CA LYS A 272 -7.43 25.05 2.19
C LYS A 272 -8.53 25.70 1.36
N HIS A 273 -9.80 25.55 1.74
CA HIS A 273 -10.94 25.95 0.90
C HIS A 273 -12.03 26.75 1.61
N ASN A 274 -11.91 27.00 2.93
CA ASN A 274 -12.90 27.75 3.72
C ASN A 274 -14.33 27.20 3.54
N ALA A 275 -14.44 25.88 3.56
CA ALA A 275 -15.66 25.10 3.41
C ALA A 275 -15.92 24.28 4.69
N ASN A 276 -17.18 24.06 5.05
CA ASN A 276 -17.52 23.37 6.31
C ASN A 276 -17.68 21.86 6.14
N HIS A 277 -18.11 21.40 4.96
CA HIS A 277 -18.33 19.98 4.66
C HIS A 277 -18.32 19.71 3.15
N ILE A 278 -18.10 18.45 2.79
CA ILE A 278 -18.31 17.92 1.45
C ILE A 278 -19.78 17.48 1.32
N LYS A 279 -20.46 17.97 0.28
CA LYS A 279 -21.83 17.57 -0.12
C LYS A 279 -21.85 16.32 -1.00
N GLN A 280 -20.83 16.14 -1.85
CA GLN A 280 -20.75 15.00 -2.77
C GLN A 280 -19.31 14.54 -2.93
N PHE A 281 -19.10 13.23 -2.89
CA PHE A 281 -17.79 12.62 -3.07
C PHE A 281 -17.82 11.54 -4.15
N ILE A 282 -16.84 11.58 -5.04
CA ILE A 282 -16.57 10.53 -6.03
C ILE A 282 -15.10 10.15 -5.99
N SER A 283 -14.81 8.85 -6.00
CA SER A 283 -13.48 8.33 -6.29
C SER A 283 -13.56 7.25 -7.35
N ALA A 284 -12.99 7.57 -8.51
CA ALA A 284 -12.75 6.62 -9.59
C ALA A 284 -11.40 5.88 -9.38
N GLY A 285 -10.82 5.93 -8.17
CA GLY A 285 -9.64 5.17 -7.84
C GLY A 285 -8.64 5.76 -6.84
N PRO A 286 -7.63 4.96 -6.42
CA PRO A 286 -6.46 5.47 -5.74
C PRO A 286 -5.79 6.63 -6.50
N LYS A 287 -5.78 7.79 -5.85
CA LYS A 287 -5.34 9.10 -6.36
C LYS A 287 -6.16 9.62 -7.55
N ASP A 288 -7.42 9.21 -7.66
CA ASP A 288 -8.42 9.77 -8.57
C ASP A 288 -9.75 9.97 -7.83
N TYR A 289 -9.98 11.20 -7.38
CA TYR A 289 -11.17 11.59 -6.65
C TYR A 289 -11.57 13.03 -6.97
N SER A 290 -12.84 13.34 -6.75
CA SER A 290 -13.41 14.68 -6.85
C SER A 290 -14.47 14.86 -5.78
N MET A 291 -14.67 16.10 -5.34
CA MET A 291 -15.65 16.44 -4.33
C MET A 291 -16.29 17.79 -4.62
N LYS A 292 -17.56 17.90 -4.21
CA LYS A 292 -18.30 19.17 -4.19
C LYS A 292 -18.44 19.62 -2.74
N LEU A 293 -17.95 20.83 -2.47
CA LEU A 293 -18.00 21.44 -1.14
C LEU A 293 -19.36 22.12 -0.90
N ASP A 294 -19.64 22.45 0.36
CA ASP A 294 -20.85 23.18 0.75
C ASP A 294 -20.95 24.58 0.12
N THR A 295 -19.80 25.19 -0.17
CA THR A 295 -19.63 26.42 -0.95
C THR A 295 -19.86 26.26 -2.46
N GLU A 296 -20.40 25.12 -2.91
CA GLU A 296 -20.57 24.70 -4.31
C GLU A 296 -19.26 24.52 -5.11
N LYS A 297 -18.10 24.87 -4.53
CA LYS A 297 -16.78 24.71 -5.13
C LYS A 297 -16.48 23.23 -5.41
N LEU A 298 -15.97 22.97 -6.62
CA LEU A 298 -15.44 21.67 -7.01
C LEU A 298 -13.95 21.57 -6.70
N VAL A 299 -13.52 20.43 -6.16
CA VAL A 299 -12.11 20.09 -5.91
C VAL A 299 -11.83 18.71 -6.51
N SER A 300 -10.79 18.60 -7.32
CA SER A 300 -10.47 17.39 -8.09
C SER A 300 -8.99 17.04 -7.96
N CYS A 301 -8.71 15.76 -7.73
CA CYS A 301 -7.37 15.18 -7.79
C CYS A 301 -7.39 14.01 -8.78
N CYS A 302 -6.55 14.04 -9.83
CA CYS A 302 -6.52 12.98 -10.83
C CYS A 302 -5.08 12.65 -11.23
N LYS A 303 -4.46 11.69 -10.53
CA LYS A 303 -3.05 11.36 -10.72
C LYS A 303 -2.81 10.78 -12.11
N GLY A 304 -1.87 11.40 -12.80
CA GLY A 304 -1.38 10.97 -14.10
C GLY A 304 -1.96 11.80 -15.26
N PHE A 305 -2.99 12.59 -15.03
CA PHE A 305 -3.35 13.70 -15.90
C PHE A 305 -2.58 14.94 -15.45
N ARG A 306 -2.30 15.86 -16.38
CA ARG A 306 -1.89 17.22 -16.01
C ARG A 306 -3.17 18.04 -15.99
N LEU A 307 -3.63 18.42 -14.81
CA LEU A 307 -4.77 19.32 -14.68
C LEU A 307 -4.35 20.70 -15.20
N ASN A 308 -5.08 21.15 -16.21
CA ASN A 308 -5.05 22.47 -16.83
C ASN A 308 -6.51 22.78 -17.25
N ALA A 309 -6.84 24.02 -17.61
CA ALA A 309 -8.22 24.41 -17.90
C ALA A 309 -8.92 23.47 -18.92
N GLU A 310 -8.24 23.13 -20.03
CA GLU A 310 -8.77 22.23 -21.08
C GLU A 310 -9.05 20.80 -20.56
N VAL A 311 -8.24 20.30 -19.63
CA VAL A 311 -8.41 18.98 -19.00
C VAL A 311 -9.44 19.04 -17.87
N GLU A 312 -9.53 20.13 -17.13
CA GLU A 312 -10.51 20.32 -16.05
C GLU A 312 -11.94 20.48 -16.59
N GLU A 313 -12.13 21.16 -17.72
CA GLU A 313 -13.40 21.18 -18.47
C GLU A 313 -13.84 19.79 -18.94
N LYS A 314 -12.89 18.88 -19.18
CA LYS A 314 -13.17 17.51 -19.63
C LYS A 314 -13.34 16.53 -18.47
N ILE A 315 -12.66 16.76 -17.34
CA ILE A 315 -12.69 15.91 -16.14
C ILE A 315 -13.61 16.54 -15.08
N THR A 316 -14.91 16.68 -15.41
CA THR A 316 -15.92 17.23 -14.50
C THR A 316 -16.38 16.20 -13.46
N LEU A 317 -16.95 16.70 -12.35
CA LEU A 317 -17.55 15.85 -11.32
C LEU A 317 -18.65 14.95 -11.92
N ASP A 318 -19.57 15.53 -12.68
CA ASP A 318 -20.73 14.82 -13.24
C ASP A 318 -20.30 13.70 -14.19
N LYS A 319 -19.28 13.92 -15.03
CA LYS A 319 -18.71 12.88 -15.89
C LYS A 319 -18.11 11.74 -15.06
N LYS A 320 -17.34 12.05 -14.00
CA LYS A 320 -16.80 11.00 -13.10
C LYS A 320 -17.91 10.24 -12.39
N ILE A 321 -19.00 10.90 -11.99
CA ILE A 321 -20.16 10.24 -11.40
C ILE A 321 -20.74 9.26 -12.41
N LYS A 322 -21.10 9.72 -13.62
CA LYS A 322 -21.65 8.85 -14.65
C LYS A 322 -20.76 7.64 -14.99
N ILE A 323 -19.45 7.83 -15.19
CA ILE A 323 -18.49 6.74 -15.49
C ILE A 323 -18.43 5.68 -14.35
N VAL A 324 -18.82 6.05 -13.13
CA VAL A 324 -18.84 5.15 -11.96
C VAL A 324 -20.23 4.57 -11.67
N THR A 325 -21.31 5.28 -12.02
CA THR A 325 -22.69 4.90 -11.66
C THR A 325 -23.51 4.33 -12.82
N ASP A 326 -23.17 4.63 -14.07
CA ASP A 326 -23.85 4.13 -15.27
C ASP A 326 -22.96 3.12 -15.99
N GLU A 327 -23.48 1.90 -16.18
CA GLU A 327 -22.78 0.79 -16.81
C GLU A 327 -22.69 0.95 -18.36
N ASN A 328 -23.39 1.94 -18.93
CA ASN A 328 -23.42 2.22 -20.38
C ASN A 328 -22.58 3.45 -20.80
N GLU A 329 -22.21 4.33 -19.87
CA GLU A 329 -21.51 5.58 -20.20
C GLU A 329 -20.03 5.29 -20.54
N LYS A 330 -19.58 5.78 -21.70
CA LYS A 330 -18.28 5.40 -22.27
C LYS A 330 -17.11 6.19 -21.70
N TYR A 331 -15.97 5.52 -21.55
CA TYR A 331 -14.71 6.17 -21.17
C TYR A 331 -14.28 7.25 -22.17
N GLU A 332 -13.96 8.45 -21.67
CA GLU A 332 -13.66 9.62 -22.53
C GLU A 332 -12.16 9.72 -22.79
N THR A 333 -11.77 9.73 -24.07
CA THR A 333 -10.35 9.87 -24.44
C THR A 333 -9.92 11.34 -24.41
N VAL A 334 -9.32 11.74 -23.29
CA VAL A 334 -8.72 13.06 -23.12
C VAL A 334 -7.35 13.10 -23.80
N LYS A 335 -7.18 14.07 -24.70
CA LYS A 335 -5.91 14.42 -25.35
C LYS A 335 -5.44 15.75 -24.78
N TYR A 336 -4.17 15.84 -24.38
CA TYR A 336 -3.57 17.05 -23.82
C TYR A 336 -2.05 17.07 -24.03
N ASP A 337 -1.45 18.26 -24.07
CA ASP A 337 0.00 18.42 -24.15
C ASP A 337 0.66 18.28 -22.76
N ASN A 338 1.66 17.40 -22.67
CA ASN A 338 2.41 17.18 -21.44
C ASN A 338 3.90 17.44 -21.63
N ILE A 339 4.52 18.15 -20.69
CA ILE A 339 5.95 18.44 -20.71
C ILE A 339 6.67 17.29 -20.01
N LYS A 340 7.64 16.67 -20.69
CA LYS A 340 8.50 15.62 -20.14
C LYS A 340 9.96 16.00 -20.27
N ILE A 341 10.75 15.63 -19.27
CA ILE A 341 12.20 15.65 -19.33
C ILE A 341 12.64 14.34 -20.00
N GLY A 342 13.36 14.42 -21.11
CA GLY A 342 13.94 13.26 -21.79
C GLY A 342 15.15 12.69 -21.03
N LYS A 343 15.65 11.52 -21.47
CA LYS A 343 16.89 10.93 -20.91
C LYS A 343 18.13 11.84 -21.13
N ASP A 344 18.03 12.73 -22.11
CA ASP A 344 18.97 13.80 -22.46
C ASP A 344 18.78 15.08 -21.62
N HIS A 345 17.94 15.04 -20.58
CA HIS A 345 17.56 16.17 -19.72
C HIS A 345 16.88 17.34 -20.46
N GLN A 346 16.50 17.16 -21.73
CA GLN A 346 15.80 18.18 -22.51
C GLN A 346 14.30 18.16 -22.21
N LEU A 347 13.70 19.35 -22.10
CA LEU A 347 12.24 19.52 -22.01
C LEU A 347 11.61 19.31 -23.39
N LYS A 348 10.64 18.38 -23.47
CA LYS A 348 9.91 18.07 -24.69
C LYS A 348 8.41 18.06 -24.41
N THR A 349 7.64 18.80 -25.21
CA THR A 349 6.18 18.71 -25.21
C THR A 349 5.77 17.46 -25.98
N VAL A 350 4.97 16.60 -25.36
CA VAL A 350 4.50 15.34 -25.91
C VAL A 350 2.99 15.30 -25.81
N LYS A 351 2.31 15.11 -26.94
CA LYS A 351 0.87 14.85 -26.98
C LYS A 351 0.58 13.56 -26.22
N GLN A 352 -0.19 13.67 -25.14
CA GLN A 352 -0.57 12.54 -24.32
C GLN A 352 -2.06 12.23 -24.51
N VAL A 353 -2.36 10.95 -24.62
CA VAL A 353 -3.71 10.41 -24.80
C VAL A 353 -4.00 9.50 -23.61
N LYS A 354 -5.15 9.69 -22.95
CA LYS A 354 -5.59 8.90 -21.80
C LYS A 354 -7.11 8.81 -21.73
N SER A 355 -7.62 7.64 -21.33
CA SER A 355 -9.05 7.44 -21.07
C SER A 355 -9.41 7.80 -19.62
N LEU A 356 -10.41 8.67 -19.46
CA LEU A 356 -11.13 8.91 -18.22
C LEU A 356 -12.27 7.89 -18.08
#